data_AF-A0A9W9EHX5-F1
#
_entry.id   AF-A0A9W9EHX5-F1
#
_cell.length_a   1.000
_cell.length_b   1.000
_cell.length_c   1.000
_cell.angle_alpha   90.00
_cell.angle_beta   90.00
_cell.angle_gamma   90.00
#
_symmetry.space_group_name_H-M   'P 1'
#
loop_
_entity.id
_entity.type
_entity.pdbx_description
1 polymer ?
#
loop_
_entity_poly.entity_id
_entity_poly.type
_entity_poly.pdbx_seq_one_letter_code
_entity_poly.pdbx_strand_id
1 'polypeptide(L)'
;MAPFSGDGVLWLCLGVSLFFAVRGIATDLRQVVDLTEIKHVEKEDKIISEGTEEVLKLDTLLKLSSGSTSHDLRAAALRILSERSTKGETRDLLLEDLSSKDKVRQDRSLTALYFLVSNRALSRTSVTTRLRDIETYTALVNCLCNFLEEHTEITTTTISPILPKTRPLGEKKALHVLNALLPLNIPGALEAGIISRWLNRYPFPCALQEPARRQDIAMLMKTWWSDDAVMSSIFATLVTNADAVKQLRKSGLMGSMIEENGCKVRKPLICYLTDVPTIHTDDEDNEGDDNDDEDAEFDDSDAWMINGEETAGETAGAYSESPSRRHQAGNAEEQALRRRRREAMVLSEGGRPFGRGDIIQRPFQPGE
;
A
#
# COMPACT_ATOMS: atom_id res chain seq x y z
N MET A 1 -63.37 51.67 45.57
CA MET A 1 -62.20 51.33 44.75
C MET A 1 -61.69 49.98 45.24
N ALA A 2 -61.96 48.91 44.49
CA ALA A 2 -61.49 47.56 44.78
C ALA A 2 -60.74 47.07 43.53
N PRO A 3 -59.48 46.60 43.63
CA PRO A 3 -58.73 46.14 42.47
C PRO A 3 -59.15 44.71 42.10
N PHE A 4 -59.08 44.41 40.81
CA PHE A 4 -59.58 43.19 40.17
C PHE A 4 -58.88 41.90 40.68
N SER A 5 -59.63 41.01 41.34
CA SER A 5 -59.22 39.62 41.61
C SER A 5 -59.53 38.70 40.41
N GLY A 6 -59.00 39.03 39.22
CA GLY A 6 -59.26 38.29 37.97
C GLY A 6 -58.02 37.81 37.21
N ASP A 7 -56.90 38.54 37.31
CA ASP A 7 -55.75 38.32 36.42
C ASP A 7 -54.91 37.09 36.79
N GLY A 8 -54.84 36.74 38.08
CA GLY A 8 -54.10 35.56 38.55
C GLY A 8 -54.73 34.25 38.09
N VAL A 9 -56.06 34.18 38.05
CA VAL A 9 -56.78 33.00 37.58
C VAL A 9 -56.61 32.84 36.07
N LEU A 10 -56.62 33.95 35.32
CA LEU A 10 -56.45 33.94 33.88
C LEU A 10 -55.03 33.50 33.48
N TRP A 11 -54.00 33.99 34.19
CA TRP A 11 -52.61 33.52 34.01
C TRP A 11 -52.42 32.06 34.38
N LEU A 12 -53.11 31.57 35.41
CA LEU A 12 -53.04 30.16 35.81
C LEU A 12 -53.73 29.26 34.78
N CYS A 13 -54.92 29.64 34.29
CA CYS A 13 -55.60 28.94 33.21
C CYS A 13 -54.80 28.94 31.90
N LEU A 14 -54.15 30.05 31.56
CA LEU A 14 -53.29 30.17 30.39
C LEU A 14 -52.02 29.31 30.54
N GLY A 15 -51.38 29.32 31.70
CA GLY A 15 -50.22 28.48 31.98
C GLY A 15 -50.55 26.98 31.91
N VAL A 16 -51.70 26.57 32.45
CA VAL A 16 -52.16 25.18 32.40
C VAL A 16 -52.49 24.75 30.97
N SER A 17 -53.24 25.56 30.20
CA SER A 17 -53.59 25.21 28.81
C SER A 17 -52.35 25.17 27.91
N LEU A 18 -51.40 26.10 28.10
CA LEU A 18 -50.14 26.10 27.36
C LEU A 18 -49.29 24.88 27.69
N PHE A 19 -49.24 24.46 28.95
CA PHE A 19 -48.51 23.25 29.36
C PHE A 19 -49.07 21.99 28.69
N PHE A 20 -50.40 21.84 28.66
CA PHE A 20 -51.04 20.71 27.98
C PHE A 20 -50.85 20.78 26.45
N ALA A 21 -50.92 21.95 25.85
CA ALA A 21 -50.69 22.13 24.41
C ALA A 21 -49.25 21.74 24.02
N VAL A 22 -48.24 22.20 24.77
CA VAL A 22 -46.83 21.88 24.50
C VAL A 22 -46.56 20.39 24.67
N ARG A 23 -47.12 19.75 25.71
CA ARG A 23 -46.97 18.30 25.88
C ARG A 23 -47.70 17.52 24.80
N GLY A 24 -48.90 17.95 24.39
CA GLY A 24 -49.66 17.34 23.30
C GLY A 24 -48.86 17.34 22.00
N ILE A 25 -48.40 18.53 21.59
CA ILE A 25 -47.60 18.70 20.37
C ILE A 25 -46.30 17.89 20.43
N ALA A 26 -45.61 17.85 21.58
CA ALA A 26 -44.40 17.05 21.73
C ALA A 26 -44.66 15.53 21.63
N THR A 27 -45.85 15.07 22.04
CA THR A 27 -46.22 13.65 21.97
C THR A 27 -46.62 13.27 20.55
N ASP A 28 -47.41 14.12 19.87
CA ASP A 28 -47.80 13.94 18.47
C ASP A 28 -46.58 13.98 17.54
N LEU A 29 -45.63 14.90 17.78
CA LEU A 29 -44.39 14.95 16.98
C LEU A 29 -43.56 13.68 17.14
N ARG A 30 -43.46 13.11 18.35
CA ARG A 30 -42.78 11.82 18.54
C ARG A 30 -43.52 10.69 17.83
N GLN A 31 -44.85 10.68 17.89
CA GLN A 31 -45.65 9.68 17.20
C GLN A 31 -45.51 9.77 15.68
N VAL A 32 -45.46 10.97 15.10
CA VAL A 32 -45.21 11.16 13.67
C VAL A 32 -43.79 10.74 13.31
N VAL A 33 -42.79 11.05 14.14
CA VAL A 33 -41.42 10.55 13.95
C VAL A 33 -41.39 9.02 13.98
N ASP A 34 -42.03 8.36 14.94
CA ASP A 34 -42.08 6.90 15.02
C ASP A 34 -42.81 6.26 13.82
N LEU A 35 -43.88 6.91 13.32
CA LEU A 35 -44.64 6.44 12.15
C LEU A 35 -43.92 6.71 10.82
N THR A 36 -43.08 7.74 10.78
CA THR A 36 -42.31 8.13 9.59
C THR A 36 -40.86 7.67 9.65
N GLU A 37 -40.44 7.05 10.75
CA GLU A 37 -39.18 6.33 10.86
C GLU A 37 -39.25 5.16 9.91
N ILE A 38 -38.74 5.39 8.69
CA ILE A 38 -38.45 4.35 7.73
C ILE A 38 -37.42 3.48 8.41
N LYS A 39 -37.91 2.39 9.03
CA LYS A 39 -37.07 1.33 9.57
C LYS A 39 -36.32 0.79 8.39
N HIS A 40 -35.12 1.32 8.15
CA HIS A 40 -34.17 0.71 7.26
C HIS A 40 -33.89 -0.61 7.96
N VAL A 41 -34.58 -1.66 7.52
CA VAL A 41 -34.07 -3.00 7.71
C VAL A 41 -32.73 -2.90 7.02
N GLU A 42 -31.68 -2.67 7.81
CA GLU A 42 -30.38 -3.17 7.49
C GLU A 42 -30.68 -4.61 7.12
N LYS A 43 -30.82 -4.87 5.81
CA LYS A 43 -30.50 -6.19 5.32
C LYS A 43 -29.10 -6.32 5.86
N GLU A 44 -28.97 -7.10 6.93
CA GLU A 44 -27.72 -7.70 7.31
C GLU A 44 -27.06 -8.00 5.97
N ASP A 45 -25.94 -7.32 5.69
CA ASP A 45 -25.05 -7.70 4.61
C ASP A 45 -24.73 -9.13 4.94
N LYS A 46 -25.58 -10.02 4.45
CA LYS A 46 -25.64 -11.41 4.81
C LYS A 46 -24.40 -11.89 4.13
N ILE A 47 -23.32 -11.90 4.93
CA ILE A 47 -21.96 -12.25 4.61
C ILE A 47 -22.10 -13.28 3.52
N ILE A 48 -21.84 -12.85 2.28
CA ILE A 48 -22.09 -13.67 1.09
C ILE A 48 -21.31 -14.92 1.39
N SER A 49 -22.03 -15.99 1.75
CA SER A 49 -21.38 -17.15 2.33
C SER A 49 -20.43 -17.67 1.29
N GLU A 50 -19.29 -18.19 1.72
CA GLU A 50 -18.21 -18.70 0.88
C GLU A 50 -18.70 -19.61 -0.27
N GLY A 51 -19.86 -20.27 -0.10
CA GLY A 51 -20.52 -21.05 -1.14
C GLY A 51 -21.21 -20.26 -2.26
N THR A 52 -21.60 -19.00 -2.06
CA THR A 52 -22.27 -18.16 -3.08
C THR A 52 -21.27 -17.50 -4.04
N GLU A 53 -20.04 -17.25 -3.58
CA GLU A 53 -18.96 -16.71 -4.43
C GLU A 53 -18.50 -17.74 -5.49
N GLU A 54 -18.63 -19.05 -5.20
CA GLU A 54 -18.33 -20.12 -6.16
C GLU A 54 -19.42 -20.33 -7.22
N VAL A 55 -20.66 -19.86 -6.96
CA VAL A 55 -21.81 -20.02 -7.87
C VAL A 55 -21.65 -19.19 -9.15
N LEU A 56 -20.83 -18.14 -9.13
CA LEU A 56 -20.52 -17.37 -10.33
C LEU A 56 -19.70 -18.22 -11.31
N LYS A 57 -20.26 -18.44 -12.51
CA LYS A 57 -19.59 -19.13 -13.62
C LYS A 57 -18.30 -18.40 -14.00
N LEU A 58 -17.23 -19.15 -14.28
CA LEU A 58 -15.93 -18.61 -14.69
C LEU A 58 -16.03 -17.72 -15.93
N ASP A 59 -16.87 -18.09 -16.90
CA ASP A 59 -17.10 -17.28 -18.11
C ASP A 59 -17.65 -15.89 -17.80
N THR A 60 -18.51 -15.77 -16.79
CA THR A 60 -19.06 -14.49 -16.36
C THR A 60 -17.97 -13.63 -15.74
N LEU A 61 -17.15 -14.22 -14.86
CA LEU A 61 -16.01 -13.51 -14.24
C LEU A 61 -14.99 -13.06 -15.30
N LEU A 62 -14.73 -13.88 -16.32
CA LEU A 62 -13.84 -13.53 -17.43
C LEU A 62 -14.39 -12.39 -18.28
N LYS A 63 -15.70 -12.41 -18.60
CA LYS A 63 -16.36 -11.30 -19.30
C LYS A 63 -16.33 -10.02 -18.48
N LEU A 64 -16.53 -10.09 -17.16
CA LEU A 64 -16.45 -8.94 -16.28
C LEU A 64 -15.03 -8.40 -16.14
N SER A 65 -14.02 -9.27 -16.06
CA SER A 65 -12.63 -8.82 -15.91
C SER A 65 -12.08 -8.19 -17.20
N SER A 66 -12.41 -8.77 -18.35
CA SER A 66 -11.80 -8.34 -19.64
C SER A 66 -12.68 -7.38 -20.43
N GLY A 67 -14.00 -7.52 -20.34
CA GLY A 67 -14.96 -6.82 -21.20
C GLY A 67 -15.76 -5.70 -20.54
N SER A 68 -15.77 -5.59 -19.21
CA SER A 68 -16.52 -4.50 -18.55
C SER A 68 -15.78 -3.17 -18.65
N THR A 69 -16.50 -2.07 -18.85
CA THR A 69 -15.95 -0.71 -18.85
C THR A 69 -15.71 -0.20 -17.43
N SER A 70 -16.49 -0.69 -16.46
CA SER A 70 -16.37 -0.31 -15.05
C SER A 70 -15.12 -0.93 -14.41
N HIS A 71 -14.26 -0.06 -13.88
CA HIS A 71 -13.06 -0.47 -13.16
C HIS A 71 -13.38 -1.27 -11.89
N ASP A 72 -14.47 -0.94 -11.20
CA ASP A 72 -14.84 -1.60 -9.94
C ASP A 72 -15.36 -3.01 -10.18
N LEU A 73 -16.14 -3.22 -11.24
CA LEU A 73 -16.59 -4.57 -11.64
C LEU A 73 -15.40 -5.44 -12.05
N ARG A 74 -14.47 -4.87 -12.82
CA ARG A 74 -13.23 -5.55 -13.19
C ARG A 74 -12.42 -5.93 -11.95
N ALA A 75 -12.20 -5.00 -11.03
CA ALA A 75 -11.43 -5.25 -9.81
C ALA A 75 -12.10 -6.29 -8.92
N ALA A 76 -13.43 -6.25 -8.75
CA ALA A 76 -14.19 -7.24 -8.00
C ALA A 76 -14.08 -8.64 -8.63
N ALA A 77 -14.24 -8.75 -9.96
CA ALA A 77 -14.10 -10.02 -10.67
C ALA A 77 -12.69 -10.62 -10.52
N LEU A 78 -11.64 -9.79 -10.59
CA LEU A 78 -10.26 -10.22 -10.37
C LEU A 78 -10.02 -10.70 -8.93
N ARG A 79 -10.59 -10.03 -7.92
CA ARG A 79 -10.51 -10.48 -6.51
C ARG A 79 -11.13 -11.85 -6.34
N ILE A 80 -12.38 -12.03 -6.79
CA ILE A 80 -13.07 -13.33 -6.70
C ILE A 80 -12.27 -14.43 -7.39
N LEU A 81 -11.78 -14.17 -8.61
CA LEU A 81 -10.97 -15.13 -9.36
C LEU A 81 -9.67 -15.50 -8.61
N SER A 82 -8.96 -14.50 -8.09
CA SER A 82 -7.72 -14.72 -7.34
C SER A 82 -7.94 -15.51 -6.05
N GLU A 83 -9.01 -15.21 -5.31
CA GLU A 83 -9.33 -15.92 -4.08
C GLU A 83 -9.67 -17.38 -4.37
N ARG A 84 -10.45 -17.66 -5.43
CA ARG A 84 -10.73 -19.04 -5.88
C ARG A 84 -9.46 -19.76 -6.32
N SER A 85 -8.56 -19.10 -7.05
CA SER A 85 -7.32 -19.72 -7.55
C SER A 85 -6.34 -20.11 -6.45
N THR A 86 -6.46 -19.50 -5.27
CA THR A 86 -5.62 -19.81 -4.10
C THR A 86 -6.26 -20.79 -3.12
N LYS A 87 -7.41 -21.38 -3.47
CA LYS A 87 -8.10 -22.41 -2.67
C LYS A 87 -8.00 -23.78 -3.36
N GLY A 88 -7.83 -24.82 -2.55
CA GLY A 88 -7.90 -26.22 -2.98
C GLY A 88 -6.90 -26.61 -4.08
N GLU A 89 -7.32 -27.56 -4.92
CA GLU A 89 -6.50 -28.21 -5.95
C GLU A 89 -5.94 -27.24 -7.01
N THR A 90 -6.62 -26.12 -7.29
CA THR A 90 -6.15 -25.15 -8.29
C THR A 90 -4.81 -24.53 -7.88
N ARG A 91 -4.65 -24.25 -6.58
CA ARG A 91 -3.40 -23.74 -6.04
C ARG A 91 -2.29 -24.77 -6.17
N ASP A 92 -2.58 -26.02 -5.86
CA ASP A 92 -1.58 -27.08 -5.89
C ASP A 92 -1.10 -27.34 -7.34
N LEU A 93 -2.01 -27.32 -8.31
CA LEU A 93 -1.67 -27.36 -9.75
C LEU A 93 -0.83 -26.16 -10.19
N LEU A 94 -1.14 -24.96 -9.70
CA LEU A 94 -0.36 -23.74 -9.98
C LEU A 94 1.09 -23.88 -9.47
N LEU A 95 1.28 -24.42 -8.27
CA LEU A 95 2.60 -24.63 -7.67
C LEU A 95 3.37 -25.76 -8.38
N GLU A 96 2.68 -26.84 -8.78
CA GLU A 96 3.26 -27.91 -9.58
C GLU A 96 3.76 -27.35 -10.93
N ASP A 97 2.92 -26.60 -11.65
CA ASP A 97 3.27 -25.96 -12.92
C ASP A 97 4.44 -24.99 -12.77
N LEU A 98 4.54 -24.28 -11.65
CA LEU A 98 5.66 -23.36 -11.36
C LEU A 98 7.00 -24.09 -11.24
N SER A 99 6.98 -25.29 -10.66
CA SER A 99 8.16 -26.13 -10.50
C SER A 99 8.50 -26.97 -11.75
N SER A 100 7.63 -26.96 -12.76
CA SER A 100 7.77 -27.73 -14.00
C SER A 100 9.01 -27.33 -14.79
N LYS A 101 9.57 -28.31 -15.53
CA LYS A 101 10.65 -28.09 -16.50
C LYS A 101 10.14 -27.59 -17.85
N ASP A 102 8.84 -27.76 -18.13
CA ASP A 102 8.21 -27.22 -19.33
C ASP A 102 8.09 -25.69 -19.20
N LYS A 103 8.87 -24.99 -20.02
CA LYS A 103 8.97 -23.53 -19.98
C LYS A 103 7.65 -22.82 -20.27
N VAL A 104 6.78 -23.41 -21.09
CA VAL A 104 5.49 -22.78 -21.41
C VAL A 104 4.54 -22.88 -20.22
N ARG A 105 4.49 -24.04 -19.55
CA ARG A 105 3.70 -24.21 -18.31
C ARG A 105 4.26 -23.34 -17.19
N GLN A 106 5.58 -23.35 -17.02
CA GLN A 106 6.29 -22.58 -16.00
C GLN A 106 6.10 -21.05 -16.17
N ASP A 107 6.21 -20.50 -17.38
CA ASP A 107 6.01 -19.05 -17.58
C ASP A 107 4.54 -18.64 -17.38
N ARG A 108 3.58 -19.49 -17.75
CA ARG A 108 2.16 -19.25 -17.51
C ARG A 108 1.84 -19.22 -16.01
N SER A 109 2.31 -20.21 -15.26
CA SER A 109 2.13 -20.28 -13.80
C SER A 109 2.87 -19.16 -13.08
N LEU A 110 4.10 -18.83 -13.50
CA LEU A 110 4.86 -17.71 -12.96
C LEU A 110 4.17 -16.37 -13.23
N THR A 111 3.60 -16.18 -14.42
CA THR A 111 2.84 -14.97 -14.75
C THR A 111 1.57 -14.87 -13.91
N ALA A 112 0.86 -15.99 -13.69
CA ALA A 112 -0.30 -16.04 -12.82
C ALA A 112 0.08 -15.73 -11.35
N LEU A 113 1.14 -16.35 -10.83
CA LEU A 113 1.61 -16.08 -9.46
C LEU A 113 2.09 -14.64 -9.28
N TYR A 114 2.80 -14.09 -10.26
CA TYR A 114 3.19 -12.67 -10.27
C TYR A 114 1.98 -11.75 -10.23
N PHE A 115 0.92 -12.07 -10.96
CA PHE A 115 -0.34 -11.34 -10.91
C PHE A 115 -0.99 -11.40 -9.52
N LEU A 116 -1.03 -12.57 -8.88
CA LEU A 116 -1.62 -12.76 -7.55
C LEU A 116 -0.95 -11.91 -6.48
N VAL A 117 0.35 -11.66 -6.62
CA VAL A 117 1.14 -10.94 -5.61
C VAL A 117 1.30 -9.44 -5.93
N SER A 118 1.33 -9.07 -7.21
CA SER A 118 1.69 -7.69 -7.62
C SER A 118 0.49 -6.80 -7.97
N ASN A 119 -0.70 -7.38 -8.19
CA ASN A 119 -1.85 -6.59 -8.63
C ASN A 119 -2.43 -5.74 -7.49
N ARG A 120 -2.50 -4.42 -7.69
CA ARG A 120 -3.08 -3.45 -6.75
C ARG A 120 -4.53 -3.74 -6.37
N ALA A 121 -5.31 -4.34 -7.27
CA ALA A 121 -6.68 -4.76 -6.96
C ALA A 121 -6.72 -5.77 -5.80
N LEU A 122 -5.65 -6.55 -5.63
CA LEU A 122 -5.56 -7.64 -4.67
C LEU A 122 -4.90 -7.23 -3.34
N SER A 123 -4.37 -6.02 -3.21
CA SER A 123 -3.62 -5.58 -2.01
C SER A 123 -4.43 -5.63 -0.70
N ARG A 124 -5.77 -5.64 -0.77
CA ARG A 124 -6.67 -5.75 0.39
C ARG A 124 -7.24 -7.15 0.61
N THR A 125 -6.82 -8.14 -0.17
CA THR A 125 -7.36 -9.51 -0.13
C THR A 125 -6.47 -10.45 0.69
N SER A 126 -7.01 -11.60 1.06
CA SER A 126 -6.27 -12.65 1.78
C SER A 126 -5.33 -13.50 0.89
N VAL A 127 -5.29 -13.22 -0.42
CA VAL A 127 -4.58 -14.01 -1.45
C VAL A 127 -3.10 -14.18 -1.11
N THR A 128 -2.38 -13.09 -0.84
CA THR A 128 -0.94 -13.14 -0.51
C THR A 128 -0.67 -13.88 0.80
N THR A 129 -1.58 -13.79 1.77
CA THR A 129 -1.48 -14.52 3.03
C THR A 129 -1.58 -16.03 2.83
N ARG A 130 -2.37 -16.50 1.86
CA ARG A 130 -2.51 -17.93 1.51
C ARG A 130 -1.31 -18.51 0.75
N LEU A 131 -0.40 -17.66 0.27
CA LEU A 131 0.79 -18.01 -0.51
C LEU A 131 2.09 -17.92 0.31
N ARG A 132 1.98 -17.81 1.64
CA ARG A 132 3.10 -17.66 2.59
C ARG A 132 3.67 -19.02 3.06
N ASP A 133 3.05 -20.11 2.65
CA ASP A 133 3.35 -21.46 3.07
C ASP A 133 4.66 -21.99 2.45
N ILE A 134 5.22 -23.03 3.07
CA ILE A 134 6.54 -23.59 2.73
C ILE A 134 6.48 -24.21 1.32
N GLU A 135 5.34 -24.75 0.93
CA GLU A 135 5.04 -25.34 -0.37
C GLU A 135 5.20 -24.30 -1.48
N THR A 136 4.64 -23.09 -1.29
CA THR A 136 4.80 -21.99 -2.24
C THR A 136 6.26 -21.58 -2.40
N TYR A 137 6.99 -21.42 -1.30
CA TYR A 137 8.42 -21.13 -1.37
C TYR A 137 9.22 -22.25 -2.01
N THR A 138 8.88 -23.51 -1.75
CA THR A 138 9.54 -24.68 -2.33
C THR A 138 9.37 -24.70 -3.84
N ALA A 139 8.15 -24.48 -4.34
CA ALA A 139 7.86 -24.38 -5.76
C ALA A 139 8.60 -23.18 -6.41
N LEU A 140 8.61 -22.02 -5.73
CA LEU A 140 9.31 -20.82 -6.22
C LEU A 140 10.84 -21.02 -6.26
N VAL A 141 11.43 -21.65 -5.24
CA VAL A 141 12.87 -21.98 -5.22
C VAL A 141 13.20 -23.02 -6.28
N ASN A 142 12.33 -24.01 -6.53
CA ASN A 142 12.50 -24.96 -7.63
C ASN A 142 12.49 -24.23 -8.99
N CYS A 143 11.56 -23.29 -9.17
CA CYS A 143 11.49 -22.45 -10.36
C CYS A 143 12.77 -21.63 -10.56
N LEU A 144 13.26 -20.96 -9.51
CA LEU A 144 14.52 -20.22 -9.52
C LEU A 144 15.73 -21.12 -9.79
N CYS A 145 15.74 -22.36 -9.27
CA CYS A 145 16.79 -23.32 -9.59
C CYS A 145 16.76 -23.75 -11.06
N ASN A 146 15.58 -23.88 -11.68
CA ASN A 146 15.45 -24.19 -13.11
C ASN A 146 16.01 -23.06 -13.99
N PHE A 147 15.94 -21.81 -13.55
CA PHE A 147 16.55 -20.68 -14.26
C PHE A 147 18.08 -20.65 -14.15
N LEU A 148 18.69 -21.30 -13.15
CA LEU A 148 20.15 -21.32 -13.01
C LEU A 148 20.85 -21.92 -14.24
N GLU A 149 20.23 -22.90 -14.88
CA GLU A 149 20.75 -23.56 -16.10
C GLU A 149 20.66 -22.67 -17.34
N GLU A 150 19.81 -21.62 -17.33
CA GLU A 150 19.60 -20.70 -18.45
C GLU A 150 20.55 -19.51 -18.47
N HIS A 151 21.45 -19.38 -17.48
CA HIS A 151 22.45 -18.31 -17.42
C HIS A 151 23.61 -18.49 -18.44
N THR A 152 23.27 -18.81 -19.69
CA THR A 152 24.21 -19.08 -20.79
C THR A 152 24.33 -17.91 -21.75
N GLU A 153 23.20 -17.30 -22.12
CA GLU A 153 23.13 -16.22 -23.11
C GLU A 153 23.29 -14.85 -22.46
N ILE A 154 23.96 -13.92 -23.13
CA ILE A 154 24.15 -12.55 -22.64
C ILE A 154 22.89 -11.74 -22.93
N THR A 155 22.10 -11.46 -21.89
CA THR A 155 20.86 -10.66 -21.96
C THR A 155 21.12 -9.17 -21.73
N THR A 156 22.14 -8.83 -20.93
CA THR A 156 22.38 -7.45 -20.47
C THR A 156 23.82 -7.02 -20.71
N THR A 157 24.02 -5.75 -21.08
CA THR A 157 25.35 -5.16 -21.33
C THR A 157 25.94 -4.44 -20.12
N THR A 158 25.14 -4.18 -19.09
CA THR A 158 25.54 -3.52 -17.83
C THR A 158 26.73 -4.23 -17.18
N ILE A 159 27.73 -3.45 -16.78
CA ILE A 159 28.91 -3.94 -16.07
C ILE A 159 28.66 -3.74 -14.58
N SER A 160 28.38 -4.84 -13.88
CA SER A 160 28.09 -4.83 -12.45
C SER A 160 28.80 -6.00 -11.76
N PRO A 161 29.30 -5.82 -10.52
CA PRO A 161 29.84 -6.93 -9.74
C PRO A 161 28.76 -7.90 -9.23
N ILE A 162 27.48 -7.47 -9.18
CA ILE A 162 26.38 -8.23 -8.57
C ILE A 162 25.35 -8.74 -9.58
N LEU A 163 25.08 -7.99 -10.66
CA LEU A 163 24.09 -8.35 -11.67
C LEU A 163 24.71 -9.22 -12.78
N PRO A 164 24.28 -10.49 -12.95
CA PRO A 164 24.76 -11.32 -14.05
C PRO A 164 24.31 -10.77 -15.40
N LYS A 165 25.25 -10.68 -16.34
CA LYS A 165 24.94 -10.33 -17.74
C LYS A 165 24.03 -11.36 -18.41
N THR A 166 24.00 -12.57 -17.88
CA THR A 166 23.26 -13.72 -18.42
C THR A 166 21.91 -13.98 -17.76
N ARG A 167 21.38 -13.03 -16.96
CA ARG A 167 20.08 -13.22 -16.29
C ARG A 167 18.95 -13.43 -17.32
N PRO A 168 18.20 -14.55 -17.27
CA PRO A 168 17.04 -14.75 -18.14
C PRO A 168 15.88 -13.83 -17.74
N LEU A 169 15.06 -13.45 -18.73
CA LEU A 169 13.94 -12.52 -18.53
C LEU A 169 12.86 -13.07 -17.57
N GLY A 170 12.66 -14.39 -17.59
CA GLY A 170 11.71 -15.07 -16.70
C GLY A 170 12.08 -14.98 -15.22
N GLU A 171 13.37 -15.07 -14.90
CA GLU A 171 13.86 -14.99 -13.52
C GLU A 171 13.49 -13.65 -12.87
N LYS A 172 13.52 -12.54 -13.63
CA LYS A 172 13.13 -11.23 -13.11
C LYS A 172 11.72 -11.25 -12.51
N LYS A 173 10.75 -11.94 -13.13
CA LYS A 173 9.38 -12.08 -12.57
C LYS A 173 9.43 -12.88 -11.26
N ALA A 174 10.16 -13.99 -11.22
CA ALA A 174 10.31 -14.83 -10.03
C ALA A 174 10.97 -14.08 -8.86
N LEU A 175 11.96 -13.23 -9.14
CA LEU A 175 12.58 -12.37 -8.13
C LEU A 175 11.59 -11.37 -7.53
N HIS A 176 10.69 -10.78 -8.33
CA HIS A 176 9.67 -9.87 -7.81
C HIS A 176 8.65 -10.61 -6.94
N VAL A 177 8.20 -11.80 -7.38
CA VAL A 177 7.32 -12.66 -6.55
C VAL A 177 8.00 -12.96 -5.22
N LEU A 178 9.28 -13.37 -5.27
CA LEU A 178 10.05 -13.66 -4.07
C LEU A 178 10.17 -12.43 -3.17
N ASN A 179 10.53 -11.27 -3.71
CA ASN A 179 10.70 -10.04 -2.96
C ASN A 179 9.39 -9.60 -2.25
N ALA A 180 8.24 -9.85 -2.86
CA ALA A 180 6.95 -9.51 -2.28
C ALA A 180 6.48 -10.54 -1.22
N LEU A 181 6.80 -11.82 -1.38
CA LEU A 181 6.42 -12.85 -0.42
C LEU A 181 7.38 -12.95 0.77
N LEU A 182 8.69 -12.80 0.54
CA LEU A 182 9.75 -13.05 1.53
C LEU A 182 9.55 -12.34 2.88
N PRO A 183 9.14 -11.05 2.95
CA PRO A 183 8.89 -10.38 4.22
C PRO A 183 7.77 -11.02 5.05
N LEU A 184 6.87 -11.77 4.41
CA LEU A 184 5.72 -12.39 5.06
C LEU A 184 6.11 -13.63 5.87
N ASN A 185 7.13 -14.39 5.47
CA ASN A 185 7.60 -15.58 6.18
C ASN A 185 9.01 -15.96 5.77
N ILE A 186 9.99 -15.28 6.36
CA ILE A 186 11.41 -15.56 6.16
C ILE A 186 11.78 -17.01 6.57
N PRO A 187 11.33 -17.55 7.73
CA PRO A 187 11.69 -18.92 8.14
C PRO A 187 11.29 -20.00 7.13
N GLY A 188 10.05 -19.97 6.62
CA GLY A 188 9.60 -20.94 5.60
C GLY A 188 10.38 -20.83 4.29
N ALA A 189 10.78 -19.60 3.93
CA ALA A 189 11.62 -19.32 2.78
C ALA A 189 13.05 -19.89 2.95
N LEU A 190 13.60 -19.84 4.16
CA LEU A 190 14.88 -20.45 4.51
C LEU A 190 14.81 -21.98 4.50
N GLU A 191 13.71 -22.56 5.00
CA GLU A 191 13.47 -24.01 4.98
C GLU A 191 13.36 -24.56 3.55
N ALA A 192 12.65 -23.83 2.67
CA ALA A 192 12.58 -24.14 1.23
C ALA A 192 13.95 -24.10 0.52
N GLY A 193 14.94 -23.48 1.16
CA GLY A 193 16.34 -23.46 0.72
C GLY A 193 16.68 -22.30 -0.21
N ILE A 194 16.09 -21.12 -0.02
CA ILE A 194 16.47 -19.92 -0.80
C ILE A 194 17.98 -19.70 -0.79
N ILE A 195 18.62 -19.79 0.37
CA ILE A 195 20.07 -19.59 0.49
C ILE A 195 20.82 -20.87 0.09
N SER A 196 20.51 -21.98 0.75
CA SER A 196 21.27 -23.23 0.64
C SER A 196 21.20 -23.86 -0.76
N ARG A 197 20.05 -23.76 -1.45
CA ARG A 197 19.82 -24.37 -2.77
C ARG A 197 19.97 -23.36 -3.92
N TRP A 198 19.43 -22.14 -3.78
CA TRP A 198 19.41 -21.20 -4.90
C TRP A 198 20.56 -20.18 -4.84
N LEU A 199 20.61 -19.29 -3.85
CA LEU A 199 21.63 -18.22 -3.80
C LEU A 199 23.06 -18.77 -3.77
N ASN A 200 23.29 -19.91 -3.10
CA ASN A 200 24.60 -20.55 -3.09
C ASN A 200 25.05 -21.03 -4.48
N ARG A 201 24.16 -21.19 -5.46
CA ARG A 201 24.53 -21.56 -6.84
C ARG A 201 24.35 -20.41 -7.82
N TYR A 202 23.98 -19.23 -7.35
CA TYR A 202 23.73 -18.08 -8.20
C TYR A 202 25.02 -17.53 -8.83
N PRO A 203 25.04 -17.22 -10.14
CA PRO A 203 26.25 -16.85 -10.87
C PRO A 203 26.63 -15.37 -10.68
N PHE A 204 27.00 -14.98 -9.46
CA PHE A 204 27.43 -13.61 -9.17
C PHE A 204 28.71 -13.25 -9.95
N PRO A 205 28.74 -12.15 -10.73
CA PRO A 205 29.91 -11.76 -11.52
C PRO A 205 31.19 -11.60 -10.71
N CYS A 206 31.10 -11.02 -9.51
CA CYS A 206 32.25 -10.86 -8.62
C CYS A 206 32.87 -12.20 -8.20
N ALA A 207 32.06 -13.22 -7.95
CA ALA A 207 32.52 -14.54 -7.54
C ALA A 207 33.05 -15.38 -8.71
N LEU A 208 32.60 -15.10 -9.95
CA LEU A 208 33.13 -15.74 -11.16
C LEU A 208 34.53 -15.22 -11.52
N GLN A 209 34.78 -13.93 -11.31
CA GLN A 209 36.08 -13.31 -11.54
C GLN A 209 37.07 -13.63 -10.42
N GLU A 210 36.61 -13.51 -9.17
CA GLU A 210 37.45 -13.70 -7.99
C GLU A 210 36.65 -14.43 -6.89
N PRO A 211 36.90 -15.74 -6.68
CA PRO A 211 36.09 -16.53 -5.75
C PRO A 211 36.17 -16.03 -4.30
N ALA A 212 37.26 -15.35 -3.92
CA ALA A 212 37.43 -14.73 -2.62
C ALA A 212 36.42 -13.60 -2.35
N ARG A 213 35.95 -12.90 -3.40
CA ARG A 213 34.98 -11.79 -3.29
C ARG A 213 33.55 -12.26 -3.03
N ARG A 214 33.30 -13.57 -3.06
CA ARG A 214 31.99 -14.15 -2.77
C ARG A 214 31.47 -13.78 -1.38
N GLN A 215 32.36 -13.68 -0.39
CA GLN A 215 31.99 -13.27 0.97
C GLN A 215 31.54 -11.81 1.09
N ASP A 216 31.84 -10.98 0.08
CA ASP A 216 31.47 -9.58 0.06
C ASP A 216 30.09 -9.35 -0.58
N ILE A 217 29.44 -10.37 -1.13
CA ILE A 217 28.20 -10.21 -1.92
C ILE A 217 27.12 -9.44 -1.16
N ALA A 218 26.86 -9.79 0.11
CA ALA A 218 25.87 -9.08 0.92
C ALA A 218 26.19 -7.58 1.09
N MET A 219 27.47 -7.23 1.19
CA MET A 219 27.92 -5.83 1.27
C MET A 219 27.87 -5.13 -0.11
N LEU A 220 28.23 -5.86 -1.17
CA LEU A 220 28.14 -5.38 -2.55
C LEU A 220 26.69 -5.09 -2.94
N MET A 221 25.72 -5.88 -2.49
CA MET A 221 24.29 -5.62 -2.72
C MET A 221 23.81 -4.30 -2.12
N LYS A 222 24.40 -3.88 -0.98
CA LYS A 222 24.10 -2.59 -0.36
C LYS A 222 24.77 -1.43 -1.09
N THR A 223 26.00 -1.61 -1.56
CA THR A 223 26.78 -0.54 -2.21
C THR A 223 26.36 -0.32 -3.67
N TRP A 224 26.00 -1.38 -4.40
CA TRP A 224 25.59 -1.36 -5.81
C TRP A 224 24.09 -1.54 -5.99
N TRP A 225 23.27 -1.05 -5.05
CA TRP A 225 21.83 -1.34 -5.01
C TRP A 225 21.09 -0.97 -6.30
N SER A 226 21.52 0.09 -6.99
CA SER A 226 20.91 0.60 -8.22
C SER A 226 21.05 -0.36 -9.40
N ASP A 227 22.08 -1.20 -9.41
CA ASP A 227 22.33 -2.15 -10.49
C ASP A 227 21.31 -3.29 -10.46
N ASP A 228 20.85 -3.67 -9.27
CA ASP A 228 19.91 -4.76 -9.08
C ASP A 228 19.01 -4.58 -7.86
N ALA A 229 18.13 -3.58 -7.93
CA ALA A 229 17.27 -3.17 -6.82
C ALA A 229 16.46 -4.33 -6.21
N VAL A 230 16.00 -5.29 -7.04
CA VAL A 230 15.16 -6.41 -6.59
C VAL A 230 16.00 -7.41 -5.78
N MET A 231 17.16 -7.81 -6.30
CA MET A 231 18.06 -8.72 -5.59
C MET A 231 18.61 -8.07 -4.32
N SER A 232 18.97 -6.79 -4.39
CA SER A 232 19.41 -6.02 -3.23
C SER A 232 18.34 -5.93 -2.14
N SER A 233 17.06 -5.75 -2.52
CA SER A 233 15.91 -5.77 -1.59
C SER A 233 15.74 -7.14 -0.92
N ILE A 234 15.89 -8.23 -1.69
CA ILE A 234 15.87 -9.60 -1.15
C ILE A 234 16.99 -9.78 -0.12
N PHE A 235 18.23 -9.37 -0.44
CA PHE A 235 19.35 -9.43 0.51
C PHE A 235 19.12 -8.56 1.74
N ALA A 236 18.59 -7.34 1.58
CA ALA A 236 18.26 -6.47 2.69
C ALA A 236 17.27 -7.14 3.65
N THR A 237 16.24 -7.81 3.12
CA THR A 237 15.25 -8.57 3.91
C THR A 237 15.85 -9.81 4.56
N LEU A 238 16.76 -10.52 3.90
CA LEU A 238 17.45 -11.66 4.50
C LEU A 238 18.36 -11.24 5.67
N VAL A 239 19.07 -10.12 5.54
CA VAL A 239 20.00 -9.65 6.58
C VAL A 239 19.29 -9.19 7.86
N THR A 240 18.00 -8.87 7.81
CA THR A 240 17.24 -8.55 9.04
C THR A 240 16.98 -9.78 9.93
N ASN A 241 17.18 -11.00 9.42
CA ASN A 241 16.93 -12.24 10.16
C ASN A 241 18.25 -12.96 10.53
N ALA A 242 18.42 -13.29 11.81
CA ALA A 242 19.65 -13.90 12.32
C ALA A 242 19.95 -15.28 11.70
N ASP A 243 18.94 -16.12 11.44
CA ASP A 243 19.14 -17.45 10.86
C ASP A 243 19.47 -17.39 9.38
N ALA A 244 18.87 -16.45 8.65
CA ALA A 244 19.27 -16.13 7.28
C ALA A 244 20.74 -15.68 7.23
N VAL A 245 21.16 -14.79 8.14
CA VAL A 245 22.55 -14.34 8.25
C VAL A 245 23.51 -15.51 8.54
N LYS A 246 23.15 -16.43 9.45
CA LYS A 246 23.93 -17.65 9.70
C LYS A 246 24.08 -18.50 8.42
N GLN A 247 23.00 -18.68 7.65
CA GLN A 247 23.04 -19.42 6.39
C GLN A 247 23.86 -18.70 5.31
N LEU A 248 23.78 -17.36 5.22
CA LEU A 248 24.58 -16.55 4.29
C LEU A 248 26.08 -16.69 4.58
N ARG A 249 26.47 -16.64 5.87
CA ARG A 249 27.85 -16.88 6.29
C ARG A 249 28.31 -18.30 5.99
N LYS A 250 27.48 -19.30 6.30
CA LYS A 250 27.77 -20.72 6.02
C LYS A 250 27.94 -21.01 4.53
N SER A 251 27.20 -20.30 3.66
CA SER A 251 27.32 -20.41 2.21
C SER A 251 28.41 -19.51 1.60
N GLY A 252 29.15 -18.78 2.43
CA GLY A 252 30.23 -17.88 2.00
C GLY A 252 29.75 -16.67 1.21
N LEU A 253 28.47 -16.30 1.31
CA LEU A 253 27.86 -15.12 0.67
C LEU A 253 27.96 -13.86 1.53
N MET A 254 28.39 -14.01 2.78
CA MET A 254 28.61 -12.93 3.74
C MET A 254 29.83 -13.27 4.61
N GLY A 255 30.76 -12.33 4.76
CA GLY A 255 31.92 -12.48 5.63
C GLY A 255 31.53 -12.66 7.11
N SER A 256 32.42 -13.29 7.88
CA SER A 256 32.32 -13.29 9.34
C SER A 256 32.51 -11.87 9.86
N MET A 257 31.67 -11.44 10.80
CA MET A 257 32.03 -10.31 11.65
C MET A 257 33.20 -10.74 12.51
N ILE A 258 34.42 -10.42 12.08
CA ILE A 258 35.61 -10.50 12.94
C ILE A 258 35.59 -9.21 13.76
N GLU A 259 35.53 -9.34 15.08
CA GLU A 259 35.87 -8.26 16.01
C GLU A 259 37.23 -7.70 15.61
N GLU A 260 37.30 -6.38 15.48
CA GLU A 260 38.51 -5.66 15.12
C GLU A 260 39.62 -5.94 16.14
N ASN A 261 40.58 -6.79 15.77
CA ASN A 261 41.94 -6.77 16.30
C ASN A 261 42.87 -7.44 15.28
N GLY A 262 43.32 -6.68 14.27
CA GLY A 262 44.49 -7.08 13.48
C GLY A 262 44.56 -6.68 12.01
N CYS A 263 43.48 -6.21 11.37
CA CYS A 263 43.55 -5.75 9.98
C CYS A 263 43.18 -4.28 9.87
N LYS A 264 44.19 -3.41 9.74
CA LYS A 264 44.03 -2.04 9.28
C LYS A 264 43.56 -2.11 7.82
N VAL A 265 42.25 -2.07 7.59
CA VAL A 265 41.51 -1.57 6.41
C VAL A 265 40.09 -2.16 6.43
N ARG A 266 39.09 -1.26 6.43
CA ARG A 266 37.62 -1.45 6.33
C ARG A 266 36.88 -1.89 7.60
N LYS A 267 36.55 -0.90 8.42
CA LYS A 267 35.40 -0.92 9.35
C LYS A 267 34.10 -1.12 8.57
N PRO A 268 33.25 -2.11 8.90
CA PRO A 268 31.90 -2.20 8.36
C PRO A 268 31.01 -1.15 9.04
N LEU A 269 30.28 -0.39 8.22
CA LEU A 269 29.35 0.68 8.60
C LEU A 269 28.06 0.17 9.30
N ILE A 270 28.13 -0.97 10.01
CA ILE A 270 26.97 -1.65 10.61
C ILE A 270 26.79 -1.31 12.10
N CYS A 271 27.76 -0.65 12.75
CA CYS A 271 27.71 -0.39 14.19
C CYS A 271 26.92 0.86 14.61
N TYR A 272 26.26 1.61 13.71
CA TYR A 272 25.55 2.85 14.08
C TYR A 272 24.03 2.72 14.24
N LEU A 273 23.47 1.50 14.34
CA LEU A 273 22.01 1.31 14.26
C LEU A 273 21.34 0.62 15.47
N THR A 274 22.01 0.50 16.62
CA THR A 274 21.36 -0.02 17.84
C THR A 274 21.54 0.80 19.12
N ASP A 275 22.21 1.95 19.09
CA ASP A 275 22.32 2.80 20.28
C ASP A 275 21.20 3.83 20.31
N VAL A 276 20.11 3.48 20.98
CA VAL A 276 19.16 4.45 21.53
C VAL A 276 19.83 5.04 22.78
N PRO A 277 20.17 6.34 22.84
CA PRO A 277 20.76 6.92 24.05
C PRO A 277 19.67 7.13 25.10
N THR A 278 19.77 6.39 26.20
CA THR A 278 19.09 6.69 27.45
C THR A 278 19.62 8.03 27.97
N ILE A 279 18.72 9.00 28.14
CA ILE A 279 19.04 10.33 28.69
C ILE A 279 19.47 10.14 30.15
N HIS A 280 20.75 10.36 30.42
CA HIS A 280 21.27 10.65 31.75
C HIS A 280 21.58 12.16 31.77
N THR A 281 20.87 12.87 32.64
CA THR A 281 21.13 14.25 33.01
C THR A 281 22.35 14.29 33.90
N ASP A 282 23.38 15.06 33.53
CA ASP A 282 24.35 15.63 34.46
C ASP A 282 24.74 17.03 33.94
N ASP A 283 24.61 17.98 34.85
CA ASP A 283 24.81 19.42 34.70
C ASP A 283 26.29 19.84 34.76
N GLU A 284 26.53 21.09 34.35
CA GLU A 284 27.61 22.03 34.70
C GLU A 284 28.81 22.22 33.73
N ASP A 285 28.75 23.40 33.08
CA ASP A 285 29.74 24.47 32.93
C ASP A 285 30.96 24.33 31.99
N ASN A 286 30.98 25.14 30.90
CA ASN A 286 32.00 26.19 30.69
C ASN A 286 31.66 27.15 29.53
N GLU A 287 31.93 28.44 29.73
CA GLU A 287 31.68 29.61 28.87
C GLU A 287 32.79 29.92 27.84
N GLY A 288 32.49 30.78 26.85
CA GLY A 288 33.42 31.55 26.01
C GLY A 288 33.17 31.35 24.50
N ASP A 289 32.33 32.16 23.83
CA ASP A 289 32.56 33.49 23.22
C ASP A 289 33.46 33.47 21.97
N ASP A 290 32.89 33.73 20.80
CA ASP A 290 33.26 34.84 19.89
C ASP A 290 32.51 34.73 18.55
N ASN A 291 32.01 35.89 18.12
CA ASN A 291 31.26 36.15 16.88
C ASN A 291 32.17 36.08 15.64
N ASP A 292 31.58 35.86 14.47
CA ASP A 292 31.91 36.61 13.24
C ASP A 292 30.81 36.39 12.18
N ASP A 293 30.16 37.50 11.82
CA ASP A 293 29.24 37.66 10.70
C ASP A 293 30.02 37.81 9.39
N GLU A 294 29.62 37.11 8.32
CA GLU A 294 29.87 37.56 6.94
C GLU A 294 28.64 37.35 6.05
N ASP A 295 28.02 38.47 5.68
CA ASP A 295 27.04 38.62 4.61
C ASP A 295 27.75 38.78 3.25
N ALA A 296 27.26 38.11 2.19
CA ALA A 296 27.36 38.59 0.80
C ALA A 296 26.39 37.88 -0.16
N GLU A 297 25.26 38.56 -0.43
CA GLU A 297 24.57 38.85 -1.71
C GLU A 297 24.77 37.87 -2.91
N PHE A 298 23.70 37.23 -3.40
CA PHE A 298 22.68 37.69 -4.38
C PHE A 298 23.14 37.66 -5.85
N ASP A 299 22.55 36.78 -6.65
CA ASP A 299 22.17 37.13 -8.02
C ASP A 299 20.81 36.51 -8.39
N ASP A 300 19.97 37.38 -8.93
CA ASP A 300 18.57 37.23 -9.27
C ASP A 300 18.37 36.45 -10.57
N SER A 301 17.27 35.70 -10.63
CA SER A 301 16.40 35.75 -11.81
C SER A 301 15.01 35.24 -11.47
N ASP A 302 14.13 36.18 -11.13
CA ASP A 302 12.68 36.03 -11.20
C ASP A 302 12.20 36.04 -12.66
N ALA A 303 11.40 35.04 -13.04
CA ALA A 303 10.37 35.17 -14.07
C ALA A 303 9.23 34.19 -13.77
N TRP A 304 8.21 34.72 -13.11
CA TRP A 304 7.00 34.03 -12.69
C TRP A 304 5.93 34.02 -13.80
N MET A 305 5.26 32.86 -13.86
CA MET A 305 3.86 32.61 -14.22
C MET A 305 3.49 32.59 -15.72
N ILE A 306 2.63 31.62 -16.09
CA ILE A 306 1.19 31.88 -16.22
C ILE A 306 0.46 30.59 -16.65
N ASN A 307 -0.58 30.25 -15.86
CA ASN A 307 -1.76 29.42 -16.13
C ASN A 307 -1.71 27.89 -16.04
N GLY A 308 -2.36 27.37 -14.99
CA GLY A 308 -2.93 26.02 -14.98
C GLY A 308 -3.42 25.52 -13.63
N GLU A 309 -3.94 26.40 -12.78
CA GLU A 309 -4.60 25.99 -11.52
C GLU A 309 -5.88 25.18 -11.77
N GLU A 310 -6.22 24.35 -10.77
CA GLU A 310 -7.50 23.68 -10.52
C GLU A 310 -7.81 22.35 -11.24
N THR A 311 -7.37 21.21 -10.69
CA THR A 311 -8.28 20.06 -10.50
C THR A 311 -7.83 19.08 -9.39
N ALA A 312 -8.51 19.18 -8.25
CA ALA A 312 -8.81 18.13 -7.26
C ALA A 312 -7.67 17.38 -6.52
N GLY A 313 -7.62 17.61 -5.20
CA GLY A 313 -7.65 16.54 -4.20
C GLY A 313 -6.31 15.95 -3.76
N GLU A 314 -5.81 16.47 -2.64
CA GLU A 314 -4.79 15.83 -1.81
C GLU A 314 -5.24 14.43 -1.35
N THR A 315 -4.35 13.44 -1.48
CA THR A 315 -4.31 12.29 -0.57
C THR A 315 -2.93 12.18 0.03
N ALA A 316 -2.90 12.34 1.36
CA ALA A 316 -1.74 12.39 2.23
C ALA A 316 -0.85 11.15 2.17
N GLY A 317 0.46 11.39 2.06
CA GLY A 317 1.50 10.62 2.74
C GLY A 317 1.71 11.21 4.14
N ALA A 318 1.95 10.33 5.09
CA ALA A 318 1.83 10.58 6.52
C ALA A 318 3.06 11.24 7.18
N TYR A 319 2.80 11.77 8.37
CA TYR A 319 3.72 12.13 9.46
C TYR A 319 4.41 13.51 9.40
N SER A 320 3.71 14.54 9.90
CA SER A 320 4.31 15.53 10.80
C SER A 320 3.20 16.26 11.57
N GLU A 321 3.32 16.30 12.88
CA GLU A 321 2.44 17.02 13.80
C GLU A 321 2.31 18.49 13.41
N SER A 322 1.10 19.04 13.48
CA SER A 322 0.87 20.49 13.40
C SER A 322 0.08 20.94 14.62
N PRO A 323 0.54 21.97 15.35
CA PRO A 323 -0.27 22.67 16.33
C PRO A 323 -1.22 23.64 15.61
N SER A 324 -2.49 23.62 16.05
CA SER A 324 -3.45 24.72 16.11
C SER A 324 -3.43 25.79 15.00
N ARG A 325 -4.24 25.61 13.95
CA ARG A 325 -4.78 26.76 13.16
C ARG A 325 -6.16 27.17 13.67
N ARG A 326 -6.22 28.41 14.13
CA ARG A 326 -7.41 29.19 14.47
C ARG A 326 -8.40 29.19 13.30
N HIS A 327 -9.60 28.64 13.50
CA HIS A 327 -10.72 28.84 12.60
C HIS A 327 -11.20 30.30 12.67
N GLN A 328 -10.98 31.07 11.61
CA GLN A 328 -11.70 32.31 11.39
C GLN A 328 -13.09 31.95 10.86
N ALA A 329 -14.13 32.25 11.63
CA ALA A 329 -15.52 31.98 11.27
C ALA A 329 -15.95 32.85 10.08
N GLY A 330 -16.08 32.23 8.89
CA GLY A 330 -16.69 32.86 7.72
C GLY A 330 -18.21 32.98 7.89
N ASN A 331 -18.76 34.11 7.47
CA ASN A 331 -20.19 34.45 7.58
C ASN A 331 -21.09 33.38 6.93
N ALA A 332 -22.20 33.04 7.58
CA ALA A 332 -23.15 32.00 7.13
C ALA A 332 -23.71 32.27 5.73
N GLU A 333 -23.79 33.54 5.35
CA GLU A 333 -24.23 33.99 4.02
C GLU A 333 -23.20 33.67 2.92
N GLU A 334 -21.90 33.73 3.23
CA GLU A 334 -20.83 33.38 2.32
C GLU A 334 -20.70 31.86 2.14
N GLN A 335 -20.95 31.09 3.21
CA GLN A 335 -21.06 29.63 3.13
C GLN A 335 -22.30 29.18 2.34
N ALA A 336 -23.42 29.90 2.42
CA ALA A 336 -24.61 29.65 1.61
C ALA A 336 -24.39 29.98 0.13
N LEU A 337 -23.66 31.06 -0.19
CA LEU A 337 -23.24 31.41 -1.55
C LEU A 337 -22.30 30.36 -2.16
N ARG A 338 -21.38 29.79 -1.36
CA ARG A 338 -20.51 28.68 -1.78
C ARG A 338 -21.28 27.37 -1.96
N ARG A 339 -22.32 27.11 -1.18
CA ARG A 339 -23.26 25.98 -1.41
C ARG A 339 -24.05 26.17 -2.71
N ARG A 340 -24.61 27.35 -2.97
CA ARG A 340 -25.33 27.66 -4.23
C ARG A 340 -24.46 27.51 -5.48
N ARG A 341 -23.15 27.77 -5.40
CA ARG A 341 -22.22 27.62 -6.53
C ARG A 341 -21.79 26.16 -6.82
N ARG A 342 -22.14 25.19 -5.97
CA ARG A 342 -21.66 23.79 -6.07
C ARG A 342 -22.79 22.76 -6.26
N GLU A 343 -23.91 23.15 -6.86
CA GLU A 343 -25.02 22.24 -7.15
C GLU A 343 -25.24 22.11 -8.67
N ALA A 344 -24.30 21.42 -9.33
CA ALA A 344 -24.55 20.82 -10.63
C ALA A 344 -24.52 19.30 -10.45
N MET A 345 -25.63 18.64 -10.72
CA MET A 345 -25.73 17.18 -10.69
C MET A 345 -25.51 16.65 -12.12
N VAL A 346 -24.52 15.77 -12.30
CA VAL A 346 -24.15 15.18 -13.60
C VAL A 346 -24.63 13.73 -13.63
N LEU A 347 -25.61 13.44 -14.49
CA LEU A 347 -26.13 12.10 -14.74
C LEU A 347 -25.88 11.76 -16.22
N SER A 348 -24.91 10.87 -16.49
CA SER A 348 -24.67 10.36 -17.83
C SER A 348 -25.49 9.09 -18.07
N GLU A 349 -26.61 9.21 -18.76
CA GLU A 349 -27.36 8.07 -19.28
C GLU A 349 -26.85 7.76 -20.70
N GLY A 350 -25.94 6.80 -20.82
CA GLY A 350 -25.39 6.34 -22.10
C GLY A 350 -23.88 6.55 -22.22
N GLY A 351 -23.16 5.48 -22.59
CA GLY A 351 -21.70 5.36 -22.56
C GLY A 351 -20.92 6.19 -23.59
N ARG A 352 -21.19 7.51 -23.68
CA ARG A 352 -20.40 8.48 -24.44
C ARG A 352 -19.52 9.33 -23.50
N PRO A 353 -18.37 9.86 -23.97
CA PRO A 353 -17.54 10.78 -23.18
C PRO A 353 -18.32 12.06 -22.83
N PHE A 354 -18.07 12.60 -21.64
CA PHE A 354 -18.80 13.75 -21.09
C PHE A 354 -18.75 14.97 -22.01
N GLY A 355 -19.92 15.50 -22.35
CA GLY A 355 -20.07 16.75 -23.11
C GLY A 355 -20.69 17.85 -22.24
N ARG A 356 -20.56 19.12 -22.66
CA ARG A 356 -21.19 20.27 -22.00
C ARG A 356 -22.71 20.11 -21.78
N GLY A 357 -23.37 19.29 -22.57
CA GLY A 357 -24.81 19.01 -22.46
C GLY A 357 -25.22 18.08 -21.32
N ASP A 358 -24.27 17.40 -20.65
CA ASP A 358 -24.55 16.50 -19.51
C ASP A 358 -24.61 17.22 -18.16
N ILE A 359 -24.48 18.55 -18.18
CA ILE A 359 -24.44 19.42 -17.01
C ILE A 359 -25.81 20.11 -16.88
N ILE A 360 -26.68 19.61 -16.00
CA ILE A 360 -27.98 20.24 -15.73
C ILE A 360 -27.75 21.42 -14.79
N GLN A 361 -27.81 22.64 -15.33
CA GLN A 361 -27.86 23.88 -14.56
C GLN A 361 -29.32 24.29 -14.37
N ARG A 362 -29.72 24.65 -13.14
CA ARG A 362 -31.06 25.20 -12.92
C ARG A 362 -31.20 26.50 -13.73
N PRO A 363 -32.32 26.73 -14.45
CA PRO A 363 -32.54 27.98 -15.13
C PRO A 363 -32.59 29.11 -14.09
N PHE A 364 -31.73 30.11 -14.29
CA PHE A 364 -31.76 31.36 -13.55
C PHE A 364 -33.09 32.06 -13.84
N GLN A 365 -33.97 32.15 -12.84
CA GLN A 365 -35.11 33.06 -12.87
C GLN A 365 -34.68 34.39 -12.27
N PRO A 366 -34.63 35.49 -13.04
CA PRO A 366 -34.50 36.83 -12.48
C PRO A 366 -35.88 37.45 -12.22
N GLY A 367 -36.03 38.10 -11.07
CA GLY A 367 -37.19 38.90 -10.65
C GLY A 367 -37.97 38.23 -9.50
N GLU A 368 -38.41 38.89 -8.44
CA GLU A 368 -38.73 40.32 -8.20
C GLU A 368 -38.32 40.78 -6.80
#